data_AF-A0A2M7EBU4-F1
#
_entry.id   AF-A0A2M7EBU4-F1
#
_cell.length_a   1.000
_cell.length_b   1.000
_cell.length_c   1.000
_cell.angle_alpha   90.00
_cell.angle_beta   90.00
_cell.angle_gamma   90.00
#
_symmetry.space_group_name_H-M   'P 1'
#
loop_
_entity.id
_entity.type
_entity.pdbx_description
1 polymer ?
#
loop_
_entity_poly.entity_id
_entity_poly.type
_entity_poly.pdbx_seq_one_letter_code
_entity_poly.pdbx_strand_id
1 'polypeptide(L)'
;MEKKSLLEVKVFCSPVIEKEPFRGTAEAVSSQNKLGKFDILPGHTNFITLIFNNLTIHTPDKKTLNYQFERGVLEVNEDKVSIFLGL
;
A
#
# COMPACT_ATOMS: atom_id res chain seq x y z
N MET A 1 8.25 9.17 24.98
CA MET A 1 7.19 8.99 23.95
C MET A 1 7.90 8.53 22.69
N GLU A 2 7.77 7.25 22.32
CA GLU A 2 8.36 6.75 21.07
C GLU A 2 7.70 7.44 19.88
N LYS A 3 8.52 7.98 18.98
CA LYS A 3 8.07 8.64 17.77
C LYS A 3 7.58 7.54 16.83
N LYS A 4 6.27 7.39 16.66
CA LYS A 4 5.68 6.40 15.74
C LYS A 4 6.18 6.73 14.33
N SER A 5 7.02 5.87 13.76
CA SER A 5 7.45 5.99 12.36
C SER A 5 6.26 5.73 11.44
N LEU A 6 6.26 6.37 10.27
CA LEU A 6 5.18 6.29 9.29
C LEU A 6 5.77 5.97 7.92
N LEU A 7 5.00 5.27 7.11
CA LEU A 7 5.32 5.00 5.72
C LEU A 7 4.95 6.22 4.85
N GLU A 8 5.75 6.54 3.84
CA GLU A 8 5.35 7.44 2.74
C GLU A 8 4.69 6.59 1.64
N VAL A 9 3.39 6.77 1.40
CA VAL A 9 2.63 5.93 0.47
C VAL A 9 2.20 6.73 -0.76
N LYS A 10 2.40 6.13 -1.93
CA LYS A 10 1.91 6.63 -3.23
C LYS A 10 1.17 5.51 -3.95
N VAL A 11 -0.09 5.74 -4.27
CA VAL A 11 -0.92 4.86 -5.09
C VAL A 11 -1.15 5.52 -6.44
N PHE A 12 -0.74 4.82 -7.49
CA PHE A 12 -0.99 5.15 -8.88
C PHE A 12 -2.10 4.23 -9.40
N CYS A 13 -3.12 4.83 -10.01
CA CYS A 13 -4.26 4.12 -10.57
C CYS A 13 -4.22 4.20 -12.09
N SER A 14 -4.32 3.05 -12.77
CA SER A 14 -4.64 2.98 -14.19
C SER A 14 -6.04 3.56 -14.46
N PRO A 15 -6.34 4.11 -15.65
CA PRO A 15 -7.65 4.68 -15.98
C PRO A 15 -8.86 3.75 -15.80
N VAL A 16 -8.63 2.44 -15.71
CA VAL A 16 -9.66 1.43 -15.46
C VAL A 16 -10.09 1.35 -13.99
N ILE A 17 -9.32 1.94 -13.08
CA ILE A 17 -9.63 1.98 -11.65
C ILE A 17 -10.42 3.25 -11.36
N GLU A 18 -11.69 3.12 -10.96
CA GLU A 18 -12.57 4.26 -10.65
C GLU A 18 -12.08 5.09 -9.44
N LYS A 19 -11.29 4.48 -8.56
CA LYS A 19 -10.84 5.12 -7.33
C LYS A 19 -9.65 6.05 -7.56
N GLU A 20 -9.74 7.24 -6.99
CA GLU A 20 -8.68 8.25 -7.05
C GLU A 20 -7.33 7.75 -6.51
N PRO A 21 -6.21 8.14 -7.15
CA PRO A 21 -4.87 7.88 -6.63
C PRO A 21 -4.69 8.53 -5.25
N PHE A 22 -3.74 8.02 -4.50
CA PHE A 22 -3.46 8.49 -3.14
C PHE A 22 -2.00 8.87 -2.97
N ARG A 23 -1.77 9.92 -2.19
CA ARG A 23 -0.45 10.29 -1.70
C ARG A 23 -0.56 10.78 -0.26
N GLY A 24 0.17 10.15 0.65
CA GLY A 24 0.12 10.51 2.06
C GLY A 24 0.97 9.60 2.91
N THR A 25 0.70 9.59 4.21
CA THR A 25 1.37 8.73 5.18
C THR A 25 0.46 7.61 5.66
N ALA A 26 1.06 6.49 6.06
CA ALA A 26 0.34 5.35 6.60
C ALA A 26 1.08 4.74 7.80
N GLU A 27 0.31 4.17 8.73
CA GLU A 27 0.84 3.33 9.81
C GLU A 27 1.09 1.91 9.33
N ALA A 28 0.30 1.45 8.36
CA ALA A 28 0.44 0.14 7.74
C ALA A 28 -0.19 0.12 6.33
N VAL A 29 0.34 -0.75 5.48
CA VAL A 29 -0.25 -1.09 4.18
C VAL A 29 -0.44 -2.60 4.11
N SER A 30 -1.67 -3.05 3.86
CA SER A 30 -2.04 -4.46 3.81
C SER A 30 -2.50 -4.85 2.42
N SER A 31 -2.07 -6.02 1.95
CA SER A 31 -2.53 -6.58 0.68
C SER A 31 -2.28 -8.10 0.65
N GLN A 32 -2.39 -8.70 -0.53
CA GLN A 32 -2.13 -10.12 -0.74
C GLN A 32 -1.37 -10.36 -2.04
N ASN A 33 -0.45 -11.31 -2.01
CA ASN A 33 0.27 -11.83 -3.16
C ASN A 33 -0.07 -13.31 -3.38
N LYS A 34 0.71 -14.01 -4.22
CA LYS A 34 0.49 -15.45 -4.48
C LYS A 34 0.69 -16.36 -3.25
N LEU A 35 1.46 -15.91 -2.25
CA LEU A 35 1.75 -16.69 -1.03
C LEU A 35 0.70 -16.46 0.05
N GLY A 36 0.01 -15.32 0.03
CA GLY A 36 -1.04 -15.01 0.99
C GLY A 36 -1.13 -13.53 1.30
N LYS A 37 -1.78 -13.21 2.42
CA LYS A 37 -1.92 -11.86 2.96
C LYS A 37 -0.63 -11.42 3.64
N PHE A 38 -0.33 -10.13 3.57
CA PHE A 38 0.84 -9.54 4.22
C PHE A 38 0.56 -8.09 4.60
N ASP A 39 1.36 -7.59 5.55
CA ASP A 39 1.34 -6.22 6.02
C ASP A 39 2.74 -5.60 5.90
N ILE A 40 2.79 -4.35 5.45
CA ILE A 40 3.98 -3.52 5.46
C ILE A 40 3.83 -2.54 6.61
N LEU A 41 4.78 -2.59 7.54
CA LEU A 41 4.93 -1.68 8.67
C LEU A 41 6.22 -0.86 8.49
N PRO A 42 6.36 0.27 9.18
CA PRO A 42 7.62 1.00 9.21
C PRO A 42 8.80 0.11 9.63
N GLY A 43 9.93 0.24 8.94
CA GLY A 43 11.12 -0.58 9.10
C GLY A 43 11.09 -1.90 8.32
N HIS A 44 10.07 -2.15 7.49
CA HIS A 44 10.03 -3.34 6.64
C HIS A 44 11.19 -3.31 5.62
N THR A 45 11.79 -4.46 5.37
CA THR A 45 12.86 -4.61 4.37
C THR A 45 12.38 -4.27 2.97
N ASN A 46 13.30 -3.98 2.06
CA ASN A 46 12.98 -3.71 0.66
C ASN A 46 12.24 -4.90 0.04
N PHE A 47 11.12 -4.63 -0.61
CA PHE A 47 10.19 -5.67 -1.02
C PHE A 47 9.46 -5.27 -2.30
N ILE A 48 9.41 -6.15 -3.28
CA ILE A 48 8.65 -5.95 -4.52
C ILE A 48 7.81 -7.20 -4.78
N THR A 49 6.51 -7.03 -4.98
CA THR A 49 5.60 -8.14 -5.27
C THR A 49 4.45 -7.73 -6.17
N LEU A 50 3.90 -8.70 -6.89
CA LEU A 50 2.55 -8.58 -7.43
C LEU A 50 1.54 -8.65 -6.29
N ILE A 51 0.50 -7.82 -6.37
CA ILE A 51 -0.63 -7.80 -5.45
C ILE A 51 -1.94 -8.03 -6.20
N PHE A 52 -2.94 -8.58 -5.50
CA PHE A 52 -4.21 -8.99 -6.09
C PHE A 52 -5.39 -8.60 -5.20
N ASN A 53 -6.55 -8.44 -5.83
CA ASN A 53 -7.88 -8.25 -5.21
C ASN A 53 -8.05 -6.92 -4.45
N ASN A 54 -7.27 -6.69 -3.39
CA ASN A 54 -7.46 -5.54 -2.52
C ASN A 54 -6.15 -4.97 -1.97
N LEU A 55 -6.22 -3.70 -1.63
CA LEU A 55 -5.19 -2.93 -0.94
C LEU A 55 -5.89 -2.11 0.14
N THR A 56 -5.36 -2.18 1.35
CA THR A 56 -5.83 -1.43 2.50
C THR A 56 -4.71 -0.56 3.04
N ILE A 57 -4.97 0.72 3.21
CA ILE A 57 -4.03 1.70 3.78
C ILE A 57 -4.61 2.19 5.10
N HIS A 58 -3.87 1.95 6.19
CA HIS A 58 -4.22 2.41 7.52
C HIS A 58 -3.55 3.76 7.78
N THR A 59 -4.32 4.84 7.77
CA THR A 59 -3.78 6.19 7.91
C THR A 59 -3.65 6.59 9.39
N PRO A 60 -2.77 7.57 9.73
CA PRO A 60 -2.55 8.00 11.12
C PRO A 60 -3.81 8.57 11.80
N ASP A 61 -4.78 9.07 11.04
CA ASP A 61 -6.06 9.59 11.55
C ASP A 61 -7.10 8.48 11.79
N LYS A 62 -6.66 7.22 11.87
CA LYS A 62 -7.49 6.01 12.06
C LYS A 62 -8.49 5.77 10.92
N LYS A 63 -8.34 6.43 9.77
CA LYS A 63 -9.11 6.09 8.57
C LYS A 63 -8.47 4.91 7.87
N THR A 64 -9.28 4.24 7.07
CA THR A 64 -8.86 3.10 6.26
C THR A 64 -9.25 3.38 4.81
N LEU A 65 -8.28 3.39 3.91
CA LEU A 65 -8.52 3.52 2.47
C LEU A 65 -8.44 2.14 1.83
N ASN A 66 -9.53 1.71 1.22
CA ASN A 66 -9.60 0.43 0.52
C ASN A 66 -9.68 0.63 -0.99
N TYR A 67 -8.86 -0.10 -1.73
CA TYR A 67 -8.90 -0.21 -3.19
C TYR A 67 -9.27 -1.63 -3.57
N GLN A 68 -10.14 -1.77 -4.57
CA GLN A 68 -10.46 -3.05 -5.21
C GLN A 68 -9.90 -3.02 -6.63
N PHE A 69 -9.21 -4.08 -7.02
CA PHE A 69 -8.54 -4.20 -8.32
C PHE A 69 -8.19 -5.67 -8.58
N GLU A 70 -7.99 -6.06 -9.84
CA GLU A 70 -7.60 -7.44 -10.15
C GLU A 70 -6.11 -7.69 -9.86
N ARG A 71 -5.24 -6.81 -10.37
CA ARG A 71 -3.80 -6.93 -10.24
C ARG A 71 -3.10 -5.58 -10.09
N GLY A 72 -1.99 -5.59 -9.36
CA GLY A 72 -1.08 -4.46 -9.21
C GLY A 72 0.35 -4.88 -8.86
N VAL A 73 1.22 -3.90 -8.69
CA VAL A 73 2.59 -4.06 -8.16
C VAL A 73 2.73 -3.19 -6.93
N LEU A 74 3.37 -3.73 -5.89
CA LEU A 74 3.76 -3.01 -4.69
C LEU A 74 5.29 -3.07 -4.55
N GLU A 75 5.90 -1.93 -4.32
CA GLU A 75 7.32 -1.75 -4.04
C GLU A 75 7.50 -1.03 -2.70
N VAL A 76 8.42 -1.52 -1.88
CA VAL A 76 8.87 -0.91 -0.62
C VAL A 76 10.36 -0.62 -0.71
N ASN A 77 10.74 0.62 -0.45
CA ASN A 77 12.12 1.08 -0.37
C ASN A 77 12.26 2.08 0.78
N GLU A 78 12.95 1.71 1.87
CA GLU A 78 13.20 2.59 3.02
C GLU A 78 11.95 3.36 3.49
N ASP A 79 10.91 2.63 3.91
CA ASP A 79 9.60 3.17 4.35
C ASP A 79 8.78 3.91 3.28
N LYS A 80 9.26 3.99 2.04
CA LYS A 80 8.49 4.48 0.89
C LYS A 80 7.80 3.30 0.23
N VAL A 81 6.48 3.40 0.10
CA VAL A 81 5.64 2.38 -0.53
C VAL A 81 5.01 2.94 -1.79
N SER A 82 5.42 2.41 -2.94
CA SER A 82 4.88 2.75 -4.26
C SER A 82 3.97 1.62 -4.73
N ILE A 83 2.73 1.95 -5.10
CA ILE A 83 1.72 0.97 -5.47
C ILE A 83 1.12 1.36 -6.81
N PHE A 84 1.12 0.43 -7.76
CA PHE A 84 0.61 0.62 -9.12
C PHE A 84 -0.55 -0.34 -9.35
N LEU A 85 -1.77 0.19 -9.48
CA LEU A 85 -3.01 -0.60 -9.60
C LEU A 85 -3.56 -0.59 -11.03
N GLY A 86 -4.16 -1.71 -11.44
CA GLY A 86 -4.84 -1.85 -12.74
C GLY A 86 -3.89 -2.16 -13.90
N LEU A 87 -2.99 -3.12 -13.69
CA LEU A 87 -2.05 -3.66 -14.68
C LEU A 87 -2.64 -4.81 -15.48
#